data_AF-A0AAD8ZQ23-F1
#
_entry.id   AF-A0AAD8ZQ23-F1
#
_cell.length_a   1.000
_cell.length_b   1.000
_cell.length_c   1.000
_cell.angle_alpha   90.00
_cell.angle_beta   90.00
_cell.angle_gamma   90.00
#
_symmetry.space_group_name_H-M   'P 1'
#
loop_
_entity.id
_entity.type
_entity.pdbx_description
1 polymer ?
#
loop_
_entity_poly.entity_id
_entity_poly.type
_entity_poly.pdbx_seq_one_letter_code
_entity_poly.pdbx_strand_id
1 'polypeptide(L)'
;KPRRSSLNDYCPVALTSVVMKCFEKLVRDFITSSLPASMDPLQFAYRHNRSTDDAIAHLLHTTLTHLDKERGNYVKMLFVDYSLEFNTIIPSLLITKLENLGLHTSLCDWISNFLTDSPQSVRVGNCVSSTLTLSTGAPQGCVLSPLLYSLYTYDCTATSSSTIIVKFADDTVVMGLISDNDERAYLVEIKHLENWCQENNLLLNVSKIKELIVDCSKKTCWSRHTNSLAKKALQRLYHLRRLRDFRLPSKVLRNFYTCTIESILTGNIKVWFGNSTKQDRQALQRVGRSAEHITHMELPDLQTIYYKWCQTKARRIVKDPTHPNSRLFSLL
;
A
#
# COMPACT_ATOMS: atom_id res chain seq x y z
N LYS A 1 -1.70 -23.39 -1.76
CA LYS A 1 -1.11 -22.36 -2.65
C LYS A 1 -1.24 -22.87 -4.08
N PRO A 2 -1.54 -22.02 -5.08
CA PRO A 2 -1.47 -22.45 -6.47
C PRO A 2 -0.04 -22.95 -6.76
N ARG A 3 0.08 -23.95 -7.64
CA ARG A 3 1.37 -24.45 -8.12
C ARG A 3 2.05 -23.30 -8.87
N ARG A 4 3.29 -22.98 -8.49
CA ARG A 4 4.12 -22.05 -9.26
C ARG A 4 4.39 -22.67 -10.62
N SER A 5 4.00 -22.01 -11.69
CA SER A 5 4.09 -22.49 -13.07
C SER A 5 5.17 -21.77 -13.86
N SER A 6 5.68 -20.63 -13.38
CA SER A 6 6.71 -19.85 -14.07
C SER A 6 7.84 -19.39 -13.12
N LEU A 7 9.02 -19.11 -13.69
CA LEU A 7 10.14 -18.53 -12.94
C LEU A 7 9.79 -17.15 -12.34
N ASN A 8 8.85 -16.42 -12.96
CA ASN A 8 8.35 -15.14 -12.48
C ASN A 8 7.51 -15.25 -11.19
N ASP A 9 7.14 -16.47 -10.76
CA ASP A 9 6.42 -16.70 -9.50
C ASP A 9 7.35 -16.71 -8.26
N TYR A 10 8.66 -16.58 -8.47
CA TYR A 10 9.67 -16.47 -7.42
C TYR A 10 10.09 -15.01 -7.23
N CYS A 11 9.93 -14.50 -6.01
CA CYS A 11 10.51 -13.21 -5.60
C CYS A 11 11.80 -13.49 -4.81
N PRO A 12 12.99 -13.37 -5.42
CA PRO A 12 14.25 -13.54 -4.71
C PRO A 12 14.42 -12.42 -3.68
N VAL A 13 15.06 -12.72 -2.55
CA VAL A 13 15.39 -11.71 -1.53
C VAL A 13 16.90 -11.61 -1.44
N ALA A 14 17.43 -10.45 -1.82
CA ALA A 14 18.81 -10.07 -1.59
C ALA A 14 18.97 -9.64 -0.13
N LEU A 15 19.90 -10.28 0.58
CA LEU A 15 20.19 -9.97 1.98
C LEU A 15 21.55 -9.29 2.07
N THR A 16 21.56 -8.00 2.40
CA THR A 16 22.77 -7.30 2.82
C THR A 16 23.23 -7.79 4.20
N SER A 17 24.52 -7.61 4.49
CA SER A 17 25.09 -7.93 5.80
C SER A 17 24.42 -7.10 6.91
N VAL A 18 24.51 -7.56 8.16
CA VAL A 18 23.93 -6.82 9.30
C VAL A 18 24.50 -5.42 9.42
N VAL A 19 25.81 -5.26 9.20
CA VAL A 19 26.49 -3.96 9.20
C VAL A 19 25.92 -3.05 8.12
N MET A 20 25.75 -3.55 6.90
CA MET A 20 25.15 -2.78 5.81
C MET A 20 23.71 -2.40 6.11
N LYS A 21 22.89 -3.30 6.68
CA LYS A 21 21.51 -2.96 7.09
C LYS A 21 21.46 -1.85 8.13
N CYS A 22 22.41 -1.80 9.06
CA CYS A 22 22.52 -0.71 10.02
C CYS A 22 22.89 0.60 9.31
N PHE A 23 23.85 0.56 8.39
CA PHE A 23 24.26 1.73 7.62
C PHE A 23 23.14 2.26 6.72
N GLU A 24 22.45 1.38 5.99
CA GLU A 24 21.28 1.72 5.17
C GLU A 24 20.19 2.44 5.98
N LYS A 25 19.98 2.08 7.26
CA LYS A 25 19.03 2.80 8.13
C LYS A 25 19.49 4.23 8.39
N LEU A 26 20.78 4.43 8.70
CA LEU A 26 21.34 5.75 8.93
C LEU A 26 21.22 6.62 7.68
N VAL A 27 21.57 6.06 6.52
CA VAL A 27 21.45 6.75 5.22
C VAL A 27 19.99 7.08 4.90
N ARG A 28 19.06 6.14 5.11
CA ARG A 28 17.63 6.39 4.92
C ARG A 28 17.13 7.55 5.77
N ASP A 29 17.50 7.58 7.04
CA ASP A 29 17.05 8.62 7.97
C ASP A 29 17.66 9.98 7.58
N PHE A 30 18.92 10.00 7.15
CA PHE A 30 19.58 11.20 6.60
C PHE A 30 18.88 11.73 5.34
N ILE A 31 18.64 10.86 4.34
CA ILE A 31 17.92 11.23 3.11
C ILE A 31 16.54 11.80 3.47
N THR A 32 15.78 11.09 4.30
CA THR A 32 14.42 11.50 4.67
C THR A 32 14.40 12.86 5.37
N SER A 33 15.40 13.16 6.20
CA SER A 33 15.52 14.46 6.87
C SER A 33 15.91 15.60 5.93
N SER A 34 16.52 15.29 4.78
CA SER A 34 16.96 16.26 3.77
C SER A 34 15.88 16.57 2.72
N LEU A 35 14.82 15.76 2.66
CA LEU A 35 13.77 15.89 1.65
C LEU A 35 12.67 16.88 2.07
N PRO A 36 12.06 17.61 1.12
CA PRO A 36 10.91 18.45 1.40
C PRO A 36 9.73 17.63 1.93
N ALA A 37 9.11 18.09 3.03
CA ALA A 37 7.98 17.39 3.62
C ALA A 37 6.74 17.34 2.70
N SER A 38 6.63 18.28 1.76
CA SER A 38 5.57 18.38 0.75
C SER A 38 5.81 17.54 -0.51
N MET A 39 6.96 16.86 -0.63
CA MET A 39 7.26 16.02 -1.80
C MET A 39 6.18 14.95 -1.97
N ASP A 40 5.62 14.82 -3.17
CA ASP A 40 4.71 13.75 -3.58
C ASP A 40 3.63 13.36 -2.54
N PRO A 41 2.71 14.27 -2.17
CA PRO A 41 1.79 14.10 -1.04
C PRO A 41 0.82 12.91 -1.18
N LEU A 42 0.68 12.35 -2.39
CA LEU A 42 -0.18 11.23 -2.72
C LEU A 42 0.57 9.89 -2.87
N GLN A 43 1.87 9.85 -2.56
CA GLN A 43 2.56 8.62 -2.21
C GLN A 43 2.36 8.32 -0.73
N PHE A 44 1.69 7.21 -0.43
CA PHE A 44 1.33 6.82 0.93
C PHE A 44 2.25 5.74 1.53
N ALA A 45 2.94 4.95 0.71
CA ALA A 45 3.84 3.94 1.25
C ALA A 45 5.14 4.56 1.73
N TYR A 46 5.80 3.88 2.68
CA TYR A 46 7.13 4.23 3.20
C TYR A 46 7.27 5.64 3.79
N ARG A 47 6.16 6.36 3.96
CA ARG A 47 6.12 7.67 4.59
C ARG A 47 5.66 7.59 6.03
N HIS A 48 6.21 8.47 6.85
CA HIS A 48 5.77 8.61 8.22
C HIS A 48 4.28 9.01 8.26
N ASN A 49 3.54 8.41 9.19
CA ASN A 49 2.13 8.73 9.41
C ASN A 49 1.23 8.60 8.15
N ARG A 50 1.58 7.69 7.24
CA ARG A 50 0.75 7.27 6.11
C ARG A 50 0.53 5.75 6.17
N SER A 51 -0.56 5.28 5.60
CA SER A 51 -0.97 3.88 5.60
C SER A 51 -1.92 3.59 4.46
N THR A 52 -2.14 2.32 4.15
CA THR A 52 -3.10 1.89 3.12
C THR A 52 -4.51 2.41 3.42
N ASP A 53 -4.89 2.49 4.70
CA ASP A 53 -6.14 3.15 5.13
C ASP A 53 -6.26 4.59 4.62
N ASP A 54 -5.16 5.36 4.66
CA ASP A 54 -5.19 6.77 4.27
C ASP A 54 -5.32 6.91 2.75
N ALA A 55 -4.64 6.06 1.98
CA ALA A 55 -4.76 6.01 0.53
C ALA A 55 -6.19 5.67 0.09
N ILE A 56 -6.77 4.60 0.66
CA ILE A 56 -8.14 4.20 0.33
C ILE A 56 -9.15 5.25 0.81
N ALA A 57 -8.98 5.81 2.01
CA ALA A 57 -9.86 6.86 2.51
C ALA A 57 -9.80 8.12 1.65
N HIS A 58 -8.61 8.50 1.16
CA HIS A 58 -8.45 9.62 0.23
C HIS A 58 -9.19 9.36 -1.09
N LEU A 59 -8.94 8.21 -1.74
CA LEU A 59 -9.63 7.82 -2.96
C LEU A 59 -11.15 7.80 -2.79
N LEU A 60 -11.64 7.21 -1.69
CA LEU A 60 -13.06 7.11 -1.39
C LEU A 60 -13.67 8.49 -1.16
N HIS A 61 -13.03 9.35 -0.36
CA HIS A 61 -13.50 10.69 -0.09
C HIS A 61 -13.59 11.53 -1.37
N THR A 62 -12.54 11.52 -2.20
CA THR A 62 -12.53 12.25 -3.47
C THR A 62 -13.62 11.75 -4.41
N THR A 63 -13.81 10.42 -4.47
CA THR A 63 -14.86 9.81 -5.30
C THR A 63 -16.24 10.28 -4.88
N LEU A 64 -16.58 10.11 -3.60
CA LEU A 64 -17.89 10.47 -3.08
C LEU A 64 -18.15 11.98 -3.22
N THR A 65 -17.14 12.80 -2.90
CA THR A 65 -17.24 14.26 -3.02
C THR A 65 -17.51 14.70 -4.46
N HIS A 66 -16.91 14.04 -5.46
CA HIS A 66 -17.17 14.35 -6.86
C HIS A 66 -18.55 13.90 -7.34
N LEU A 67 -18.97 12.72 -6.92
CA LEU A 67 -20.29 12.17 -7.21
C LEU A 67 -21.44 13.01 -6.62
N ASP A 68 -21.22 13.63 -5.46
CA ASP A 68 -22.21 14.46 -4.78
C ASP A 68 -22.39 15.86 -5.40
N LYS A 69 -21.49 16.30 -6.29
CA LYS A 69 -21.57 17.64 -6.90
C LYS A 69 -22.77 17.79 -7.83
N GLU A 70 -22.87 16.93 -8.83
CA GLU A 70 -23.88 17.02 -9.89
C GLU A 70 -24.31 15.65 -10.38
N ARG A 71 -25.58 15.55 -10.79
CA ARG A 71 -26.14 14.31 -11.32
C ARG A 71 -25.52 14.02 -12.68
N GLY A 72 -25.01 12.80 -12.84
CA GLY A 72 -24.34 12.36 -14.08
C GLY A 72 -22.83 12.36 -13.97
N ASN A 73 -22.26 12.92 -12.89
CA ASN A 73 -20.84 12.74 -12.58
C ASN A 73 -20.54 11.28 -12.28
N TYR A 74 -19.35 10.85 -12.70
CA TYR A 74 -18.80 9.54 -12.38
C TYR A 74 -17.28 9.62 -12.26
N VAL A 75 -16.68 8.57 -11.72
CA VAL A 75 -15.23 8.46 -11.52
C VAL A 75 -14.73 7.20 -12.21
N LYS A 76 -13.62 7.33 -12.94
CA LYS A 76 -12.86 6.19 -13.48
C LYS A 76 -11.57 6.04 -12.70
N MET A 77 -11.23 4.81 -12.32
CA MET A 77 -10.00 4.48 -11.62
C MET A 77 -9.28 3.39 -12.39
N LEU A 78 -8.10 3.70 -12.92
CA LEU A 78 -7.19 2.74 -13.52
C LEU A 78 -6.23 2.24 -12.43
N PHE A 79 -6.35 0.98 -12.06
CA PHE A 79 -5.41 0.29 -11.18
C PHE A 79 -4.26 -0.25 -12.03
N VAL A 80 -3.07 0.30 -11.79
CA VAL A 80 -1.84 -0.01 -12.51
C VAL A 80 -0.99 -0.95 -11.66
N ASP A 81 -0.52 -2.03 -12.29
CA ASP A 81 0.44 -3.00 -11.74
C ASP A 81 1.64 -2.96 -12.67
N TYR A 82 2.86 -2.86 -12.13
CA TYR A 82 4.06 -2.97 -12.94
C TYR A 82 4.65 -4.37 -12.84
N SER A 83 5.45 -4.71 -13.84
CA SER A 83 6.17 -5.97 -13.88
C SER A 83 7.51 -5.77 -13.17
N LEU A 84 7.66 -6.41 -12.00
CA LEU A 84 8.93 -6.49 -11.25
C LEU A 84 9.49 -5.10 -10.84
N GLU A 85 8.71 -4.27 -10.14
CA GLU A 85 9.04 -2.84 -9.85
C GLU A 85 10.43 -2.56 -9.28
N PHE A 86 10.95 -3.43 -8.43
CA PHE A 86 12.26 -3.19 -7.81
C PHE A 86 13.41 -3.50 -8.76
N ASN A 87 13.18 -4.32 -9.79
CA ASN A 87 14.21 -4.70 -10.76
C ASN A 87 14.37 -3.68 -11.91
N THR A 88 13.52 -2.66 -11.95
CA THR A 88 13.44 -1.71 -13.07
C THR A 88 14.15 -0.37 -12.83
N ILE A 89 14.52 -0.06 -11.59
CA ILE A 89 15.21 1.21 -11.25
C ILE A 89 16.50 1.32 -12.05
N ILE A 90 16.61 2.36 -12.87
CA ILE A 90 17.85 2.71 -13.56
C ILE A 90 18.66 3.63 -12.64
N PRO A 91 19.87 3.23 -12.17
CA PRO A 91 20.65 4.02 -11.22
C PRO A 91 20.94 5.44 -11.70
N SER A 92 21.34 5.62 -12.97
CA SER A 92 21.65 6.94 -13.52
C SER A 92 20.44 7.88 -13.49
N LEU A 93 19.26 7.40 -13.86
CA LEU A 93 18.02 8.20 -13.82
C LEU A 93 17.62 8.54 -12.39
N LEU A 94 17.75 7.59 -11.46
CA LEU A 94 17.53 7.85 -10.04
C LEU A 94 18.46 8.95 -9.53
N ILE A 95 19.76 8.89 -9.84
CA ILE A 95 20.73 9.88 -9.40
C ILE A 95 20.34 11.28 -9.88
N THR A 96 19.99 11.46 -11.15
CA THR A 96 19.53 12.75 -11.67
C THR A 96 18.31 13.28 -10.89
N LYS A 97 17.35 12.42 -10.56
CA LYS A 97 16.19 12.79 -9.72
C LYS A 97 16.60 13.20 -8.31
N LEU A 98 17.55 12.49 -7.69
CA LEU A 98 18.05 12.81 -6.35
C LEU A 98 18.80 14.15 -6.32
N GLU A 99 19.60 14.44 -7.34
CA GLU A 99 20.28 15.73 -7.49
C GLU A 99 19.26 16.87 -7.67
N ASN A 100 18.21 16.66 -8.48
CA ASN A 100 17.11 17.63 -8.64
C ASN A 100 16.34 17.88 -7.33
N LEU A 101 16.31 16.90 -6.43
CA LEU A 101 15.77 17.03 -5.07
C LEU A 101 16.72 17.73 -4.09
N GLY A 102 17.92 18.10 -4.52
CA GLY A 102 18.91 18.83 -3.73
C GLY A 102 19.80 17.94 -2.85
N LEU A 103 19.86 16.62 -3.10
CA LEU A 103 20.78 15.73 -2.39
C LEU A 103 22.22 15.97 -2.86
N HIS A 104 23.16 15.91 -1.92
CA HIS A 104 24.58 16.16 -2.19
C HIS A 104 25.19 15.08 -3.10
N THR A 105 26.03 15.49 -4.06
CA THR A 105 26.63 14.60 -5.07
C THR A 105 27.33 13.39 -4.45
N SER A 106 28.09 13.54 -3.35
CA SER A 106 28.75 12.40 -2.71
C SER A 106 27.79 11.33 -2.18
N LEU A 107 26.58 11.72 -1.77
CA LEU A 107 25.54 10.76 -1.36
C LEU A 107 24.94 10.08 -2.59
N CYS A 108 24.70 10.84 -3.65
CA CYS A 108 24.27 10.29 -4.93
C CYS A 108 25.28 9.29 -5.50
N ASP A 109 26.58 9.59 -5.46
CA ASP A 109 27.66 8.68 -5.88
C ASP A 109 27.67 7.40 -5.05
N TRP A 110 27.46 7.52 -3.73
CA TRP A 110 27.35 6.35 -2.86
C TRP A 110 26.12 5.50 -3.22
N ILE A 111 24.96 6.11 -3.45
CA ILE A 111 23.74 5.40 -3.88
C ILE A 111 23.96 4.73 -5.24
N SER A 112 24.63 5.41 -6.17
CA SER A 112 24.98 4.86 -7.48
C SER A 112 25.80 3.59 -7.30
N ASN A 113 26.91 3.66 -6.55
CA ASN A 113 27.77 2.50 -6.23
C ASN A 113 27.04 1.41 -5.43
N PHE A 114 26.04 1.77 -4.62
CA PHE A 114 25.23 0.80 -3.89
C PHE A 114 24.28 0.01 -4.82
N LEU A 115 23.83 0.63 -5.92
CA LEU A 115 22.91 0.02 -6.88
C LEU A 115 23.64 -0.63 -8.06
N THR A 116 24.84 -0.16 -8.41
CA THR A 116 25.68 -0.73 -9.47
C THR A 116 26.67 -1.73 -8.91
N ASP A 117 27.23 -2.56 -9.79
CA ASP A 117 28.34 -3.48 -9.49
C ASP A 117 28.13 -4.36 -8.25
N SER A 118 26.89 -4.71 -7.96
CA SER A 118 26.52 -5.55 -6.83
C SER A 118 26.51 -7.02 -7.25
N PRO A 119 27.54 -7.82 -6.91
CA PRO A 119 27.57 -9.24 -7.24
C PRO A 119 26.51 -9.99 -6.43
N GLN A 120 25.69 -10.77 -7.10
CA GLN A 120 24.67 -11.62 -6.52
C GLN A 120 24.92 -13.08 -6.86
N SER A 121 24.69 -13.96 -5.89
CA SER A 121 24.65 -15.41 -6.08
C SER A 121 23.50 -16.00 -5.27
N VAL A 122 22.95 -17.11 -5.76
CA VAL A 122 21.85 -17.82 -5.11
C VAL A 122 22.41 -19.10 -4.50
N ARG A 123 22.13 -19.33 -3.21
CA ARG A 123 22.47 -20.57 -2.51
C ARG A 123 21.20 -21.39 -2.25
N VAL A 124 21.20 -22.65 -2.70
CA VAL A 124 20.15 -23.63 -2.41
C VAL A 124 20.79 -24.86 -1.76
N GLY A 125 20.58 -25.03 -0.46
CA GLY A 125 21.28 -26.05 0.33
C GLY A 125 22.80 -25.80 0.29
N ASN A 126 23.55 -26.78 -0.22
CA ASN A 126 25.00 -26.70 -0.36
C ASN A 126 25.47 -26.21 -1.73
N CYS A 127 24.55 -25.96 -2.68
CA CYS A 127 24.88 -25.50 -4.01
C CYS A 127 24.84 -23.96 -4.06
N VAL A 128 25.83 -23.35 -4.70
CA VAL A 128 25.89 -21.90 -4.95
C VAL A 128 25.97 -21.67 -6.45
N SER A 129 25.16 -20.75 -6.98
CA SER A 129 25.21 -20.38 -8.39
C SER A 129 26.51 -19.67 -8.75
N SER A 130 26.75 -19.51 -10.05
CA SER A 130 27.69 -18.48 -10.51
C SER A 130 27.24 -17.09 -10.01
N THR A 131 28.20 -16.20 -9.84
CA THR A 131 27.96 -14.80 -9.50
C THR A 131 27.51 -14.04 -10.74
N LEU A 132 26.42 -13.29 -10.61
CA LEU A 132 25.96 -12.32 -11.61
C LEU A 132 26.06 -10.93 -11.01
N THR A 133 26.60 -9.99 -11.77
CA THR A 133 26.60 -8.59 -11.39
C THR A 133 25.37 -7.93 -11.99
N LEU A 134 24.54 -7.31 -11.14
CA LEU A 134 23.38 -6.55 -11.60
C LEU A 134 23.74 -5.06 -11.67
N SER A 135 23.31 -4.41 -12.74
CA SER A 135 23.50 -2.97 -12.97
C SER A 135 22.15 -2.21 -13.03
N THR A 136 21.05 -2.90 -12.75
CA THR A 136 19.69 -2.37 -12.76
C THR A 136 18.87 -2.94 -11.60
N GLY A 137 17.99 -2.10 -11.05
CA GLY A 137 17.12 -2.43 -9.94
C GLY A 137 17.75 -2.16 -8.57
N ALA A 138 16.89 -2.01 -7.57
CA ALA A 138 17.30 -2.01 -6.17
C ALA A 138 17.10 -3.42 -5.59
N PRO A 139 18.09 -3.98 -4.86
CA PRO A 139 17.98 -5.36 -4.40
C PRO A 139 16.77 -5.54 -3.47
N GLN A 140 15.92 -6.53 -3.77
CA GLN A 140 14.71 -6.80 -3.02
C GLN A 140 15.06 -7.33 -1.63
N GLY A 141 14.67 -6.63 -0.55
CA GLY A 141 15.00 -7.01 0.83
C GLY A 141 16.06 -6.14 1.51
N CYS A 142 16.68 -5.21 0.77
CA CYS A 142 17.46 -4.12 1.35
C CYS A 142 16.55 -3.12 2.08
N VAL A 143 17.11 -2.48 3.10
CA VAL A 143 16.40 -1.49 3.92
C VAL A 143 16.15 -0.21 3.13
N LEU A 144 17.07 0.15 2.24
CA LEU A 144 17.02 1.40 1.49
C LEU A 144 16.13 1.33 0.23
N SER A 145 16.00 0.15 -0.40
CA SER A 145 15.27 -0.03 -1.67
C SER A 145 13.85 0.55 -1.70
N PRO A 146 13.01 0.39 -0.66
CA PRO A 146 11.66 0.98 -0.66
C PRO A 146 11.64 2.51 -0.74
N LEU A 147 12.59 3.17 -0.06
CA LEU A 147 12.73 4.62 -0.13
C LEU A 147 13.21 5.03 -1.53
N LEU A 148 14.22 4.36 -2.07
CA LEU A 148 14.74 4.66 -3.42
C LEU A 148 13.67 4.51 -4.49
N TYR A 149 12.81 3.49 -4.41
CA TYR A 149 11.68 3.35 -5.32
C TYR A 149 10.67 4.51 -5.20
N SER A 150 10.40 4.96 -3.97
CA SER A 150 9.54 6.13 -3.75
C SER A 150 10.14 7.41 -4.34
N LEU A 151 11.45 7.58 -4.24
CA LEU A 151 12.18 8.70 -4.83
C LEU A 151 12.36 8.58 -6.33
N TYR A 152 12.35 7.36 -6.88
CA TYR A 152 12.39 7.14 -8.31
C TYR A 152 11.08 7.56 -9.00
N THR A 153 9.96 7.34 -8.31
CA THR A 153 8.60 7.55 -8.83
C THR A 153 7.95 8.85 -8.36
N TYR A 154 8.68 9.70 -7.62
CA TYR A 154 8.10 10.88 -6.93
C TYR A 154 7.44 11.90 -7.87
N ASP A 155 7.97 12.03 -9.08
CA ASP A 155 7.52 12.94 -10.13
C ASP A 155 6.41 12.36 -11.01
N CYS A 156 5.98 11.13 -10.75
CA CYS A 156 4.73 10.59 -11.29
C CYS A 156 3.53 11.26 -10.58
N THR A 157 3.14 12.42 -11.07
CA THR A 157 2.04 13.23 -10.53
C THR A 157 1.04 13.58 -11.62
N ALA A 158 -0.22 13.74 -11.24
CA ALA A 158 -1.27 14.11 -12.19
C ALA A 158 -1.00 15.46 -12.86
N THR A 159 -1.36 15.56 -14.14
CA THR A 159 -1.15 16.74 -14.99
C THR A 159 -2.37 17.66 -15.07
N SER A 160 -3.56 17.17 -14.73
CA SER A 160 -4.82 17.91 -14.75
C SER A 160 -5.43 18.05 -13.36
N SER A 161 -6.22 19.10 -13.14
CA SER A 161 -7.01 19.27 -11.92
C SER A 161 -8.17 18.27 -11.79
N SER A 162 -8.58 17.65 -12.89
CA SER A 162 -9.60 16.59 -12.94
C SER A 162 -9.02 15.17 -12.89
N THR A 163 -7.71 15.03 -12.74
CA THR A 163 -7.03 13.74 -12.59
C THR A 163 -6.23 13.70 -11.30
N ILE A 164 -6.08 12.51 -10.74
CA ILE A 164 -5.35 12.29 -9.49
C ILE A 164 -4.56 10.99 -9.63
N ILE A 165 -3.28 11.02 -9.28
CA ILE A 165 -2.45 9.82 -9.19
C ILE A 165 -2.17 9.55 -7.71
N VAL A 166 -2.63 8.39 -7.22
CA VAL A 166 -2.36 7.91 -5.86
C VAL A 166 -1.43 6.70 -5.94
N LYS A 167 -0.39 6.71 -5.11
CA LYS A 167 0.61 5.65 -5.08
C LYS A 167 0.69 5.05 -3.68
N PHE A 168 0.83 3.73 -3.62
CA PHE A 168 1.21 3.00 -2.42
C PHE A 168 2.30 2.01 -2.80
N ALA A 169 3.55 2.44 -2.68
CA ALA A 169 4.71 1.70 -3.15
C ALA A 169 4.57 1.53 -4.66
N ASP A 170 4.52 0.28 -5.11
CA ASP A 170 4.31 -0.16 -6.48
C ASP A 170 2.86 -0.01 -6.98
N ASP A 171 1.88 -0.09 -6.09
CA ASP A 171 0.48 0.06 -6.46
C ASP A 171 0.18 1.52 -6.86
N THR A 172 -0.15 1.75 -8.14
CA THR A 172 -0.53 3.07 -8.65
C THR A 172 -1.99 3.08 -9.09
N VAL A 173 -2.74 4.13 -8.73
CA VAL A 173 -4.10 4.37 -9.20
C VAL A 173 -4.19 5.71 -9.89
N VAL A 174 -4.61 5.72 -11.16
CA VAL A 174 -4.99 6.94 -11.88
C VAL A 174 -6.49 7.12 -11.78
N MET A 175 -6.94 8.20 -11.16
CA MET A 175 -8.33 8.55 -11.00
C MET A 175 -8.69 9.72 -11.92
N GLY A 176 -9.73 9.56 -12.74
CA GLY A 176 -10.36 10.63 -13.51
C GLY A 176 -11.70 11.03 -12.88
N LEU A 177 -11.87 12.31 -12.59
CA LEU A 177 -13.11 12.93 -12.13
C LEU A 177 -13.90 13.40 -13.36
N ILE A 178 -14.94 12.67 -13.74
CA ILE A 178 -15.65 12.92 -14.99
C ILE A 178 -16.94 13.70 -14.74
N SER A 179 -17.11 14.77 -15.50
CA SER A 179 -18.31 15.60 -15.56
C SER A 179 -18.70 15.78 -17.03
N ASP A 180 -20.01 15.91 -17.29
CA ASP A 180 -20.56 16.06 -18.66
C ASP A 180 -20.09 14.99 -19.67
N ASN A 181 -19.73 13.80 -19.17
CA ASN A 181 -19.17 12.72 -19.98
C ASN A 181 -17.86 13.10 -20.73
N ASP A 182 -17.13 14.09 -20.24
CA ASP A 182 -15.83 14.51 -20.79
C ASP A 182 -14.67 13.73 -20.17
N GLU A 183 -14.21 12.71 -20.87
CA GLU A 183 -13.08 11.86 -20.44
C GLU A 183 -11.71 12.35 -20.94
N ARG A 184 -11.63 13.48 -21.65
CA ARG A 184 -10.39 13.88 -22.36
C ARG A 184 -9.19 13.98 -21.43
N ALA A 185 -9.34 14.63 -20.28
CA ALA A 185 -8.26 14.79 -19.31
C ALA A 185 -7.76 13.43 -18.77
N TYR A 186 -8.68 12.51 -18.48
CA TYR A 186 -8.34 11.16 -18.03
C TYR A 186 -7.59 10.36 -19.09
N LEU A 187 -8.03 10.41 -20.36
CA LEU A 187 -7.36 9.72 -21.46
C LEU A 187 -5.98 10.30 -21.77
N VAL A 188 -5.82 11.62 -21.67
CA VAL A 188 -4.51 12.29 -21.79
C VAL A 188 -3.58 11.86 -20.65
N GLU A 189 -4.08 11.78 -19.43
CA GLU A 189 -3.31 11.33 -18.26
C GLU A 189 -2.82 9.89 -18.41
N ILE A 190 -3.65 8.98 -18.93
CA ILE A 190 -3.23 7.59 -19.20
C ILE A 190 -2.06 7.55 -20.17
N LYS A 191 -2.13 8.33 -21.27
CA LYS A 191 -1.03 8.41 -22.24
C LYS A 191 0.22 9.03 -21.64
N HIS A 192 0.05 10.06 -20.82
CA HIS A 192 1.16 10.68 -20.11
C HIS A 192 1.84 9.68 -19.16
N LEU A 193 1.05 8.92 -18.40
CA LEU A 193 1.56 7.85 -17.55
C LEU A 193 2.31 6.79 -18.37
N GLU A 194 1.77 6.35 -19.50
CA GLU A 194 2.42 5.36 -20.36
C GLU A 194 3.80 5.85 -20.84
N ASN A 195 3.87 7.08 -21.34
CA ASN A 195 5.14 7.69 -21.77
C ASN A 195 6.11 7.84 -20.59
N TRP A 196 5.63 8.35 -19.45
CA TRP A 196 6.44 8.48 -18.24
C TRP A 196 6.98 7.13 -17.79
N CYS A 197 6.18 6.06 -17.85
CA CYS A 197 6.63 4.71 -17.53
C CYS A 197 7.73 4.24 -18.49
N GLN A 198 7.62 4.50 -19.79
CA GLN A 198 8.65 4.16 -20.77
C GLN A 198 9.97 4.92 -20.50
N GLU A 199 9.89 6.22 -20.22
CA GLU A 199 11.06 7.06 -19.89
C GLU A 199 11.73 6.62 -18.58
N ASN A 200 10.95 6.10 -17.63
CA ASN A 200 11.42 5.63 -16.33
C ASN A 200 11.64 4.11 -16.29
N ASN A 201 11.64 3.41 -17.43
CA ASN A 201 11.86 1.96 -17.52
C ASN A 201 10.92 1.12 -16.64
N LEU A 202 9.71 1.61 -16.36
CA LEU A 202 8.68 0.91 -15.60
C LEU A 202 7.78 0.15 -16.56
N LEU A 203 7.89 -1.18 -16.55
CA LEU A 203 7.13 -2.04 -17.45
C LEU A 203 5.71 -2.26 -16.92
N LEU A 204 4.71 -1.77 -17.65
CA LEU A 204 3.30 -1.96 -17.29
C LEU A 204 2.87 -3.42 -17.45
N ASN A 205 2.22 -3.99 -16.44
CA ASN A 205 1.61 -5.31 -16.53
C ASN A 205 0.17 -5.22 -17.04
N VAL A 206 0.01 -5.05 -18.35
CA VAL A 206 -1.29 -4.84 -19.00
C VAL A 206 -2.33 -5.90 -18.63
N SER A 207 -1.91 -7.15 -18.39
CA SER A 207 -2.82 -8.23 -18.00
C SER A 207 -3.47 -8.04 -16.62
N LYS A 208 -2.74 -7.39 -15.70
CA LYS A 208 -3.18 -7.12 -14.34
C LYS A 208 -3.82 -5.75 -14.17
N ILE A 209 -3.64 -4.83 -15.13
CA ILE A 209 -4.36 -3.55 -15.14
C ILE A 209 -5.88 -3.80 -15.12
N LYS A 210 -6.59 -3.04 -14.30
CA LYS A 210 -8.05 -3.07 -14.20
C LYS A 210 -8.59 -1.65 -14.11
N GLU A 211 -9.66 -1.39 -14.85
CA GLU A 211 -10.42 -0.14 -14.72
C GLU A 211 -11.68 -0.37 -13.89
N LEU A 212 -11.95 0.52 -12.95
CA LEU A 212 -13.18 0.58 -12.17
C LEU A 212 -13.91 1.88 -12.49
N ILE A 213 -15.19 1.77 -12.84
CA ILE A 213 -16.09 2.91 -13.03
C ILE A 213 -17.07 2.96 -11.86
N VAL A 214 -17.13 4.11 -11.20
CA VAL A 214 -18.00 4.36 -10.05
C VAL A 214 -18.95 5.52 -10.37
N ASP A 215 -20.25 5.26 -10.26
CA ASP A 215 -21.32 6.22 -10.48
C ASP A 215 -22.42 6.11 -9.40
N CYS A 216 -23.38 7.04 -9.40
CA CYS A 216 -24.55 6.99 -8.52
C CYS A 216 -25.67 6.07 -9.02
N SER A 217 -25.51 5.43 -10.18
CA SER A 217 -26.56 4.56 -10.76
C SER A 217 -26.67 3.22 -10.03
N LYS A 218 -25.56 2.75 -9.44
CA LYS A 218 -25.50 1.50 -8.68
C LYS A 218 -25.50 1.77 -7.18
N LYS A 219 -26.38 1.09 -6.46
CA LYS A 219 -26.36 1.08 -4.99
C LYS A 219 -25.05 0.43 -4.51
N THR A 220 -24.10 1.25 -4.08
CA THR A 220 -22.84 0.77 -3.49
C THR A 220 -23.11 0.24 -2.08
N CYS A 221 -22.58 -0.95 -1.77
CA CYS A 221 -22.70 -1.53 -0.43
C CYS A 221 -21.46 -2.36 -0.06
N TRP A 222 -21.15 -2.39 1.22
CA TRP A 222 -20.00 -3.14 1.75
C TRP A 222 -20.28 -4.62 1.98
N SER A 223 -21.52 -5.08 1.77
CA SER A 223 -21.95 -6.44 2.12
C SER A 223 -21.14 -7.54 1.44
N ARG A 224 -20.70 -7.36 0.19
CA ARG A 224 -19.81 -8.35 -0.48
C ARG A 224 -18.45 -8.45 0.24
N HIS A 225 -17.90 -7.31 0.65
CA HIS A 225 -16.63 -7.24 1.36
C HIS A 225 -16.74 -7.85 2.76
N THR A 226 -17.71 -7.41 3.55
CA THR A 226 -17.94 -7.89 4.93
C THR A 226 -18.23 -9.39 4.96
N ASN A 227 -19.03 -9.91 4.02
CA ASN A 227 -19.28 -11.34 3.90
C ASN A 227 -17.99 -12.13 3.57
N SER A 228 -17.13 -11.59 2.71
CA SER A 228 -15.83 -12.20 2.39
C SER A 228 -14.91 -12.24 3.62
N LEU A 229 -14.81 -11.13 4.37
CA LEU A 229 -14.05 -11.07 5.62
C LEU A 229 -14.57 -12.06 6.66
N ALA A 230 -15.90 -12.08 6.88
CA ALA A 230 -16.54 -13.01 7.81
C ALA A 230 -16.22 -14.47 7.44
N LYS A 231 -16.35 -14.85 6.16
CA LYS A 231 -16.00 -16.19 5.67
C LYS A 231 -14.54 -16.53 5.95
N LYS A 232 -13.60 -15.64 5.63
CA LYS A 232 -12.16 -15.84 5.88
C LYS A 232 -11.86 -16.00 7.36
N ALA A 233 -12.45 -15.16 8.21
CA ALA A 233 -12.25 -15.20 9.67
C ALA A 233 -12.87 -16.45 10.30
N LEU A 234 -14.06 -16.85 9.85
CA LEU A 234 -14.73 -18.09 10.29
C LEU A 234 -13.87 -19.33 10.00
N GLN A 235 -13.21 -19.40 8.84
CA GLN A 235 -12.29 -20.50 8.51
C GLN A 235 -11.14 -20.63 9.52
N ARG A 236 -10.72 -19.53 10.14
CA ARG A 236 -9.63 -19.54 11.14
C ARG A 236 -10.08 -19.97 12.53
N LEU A 237 -11.39 -19.94 12.83
CA LEU A 237 -11.92 -20.42 14.10
C LEU A 237 -11.65 -21.92 14.32
N TYR A 238 -11.59 -22.72 13.26
CA TYR A 238 -11.24 -24.14 13.37
C TYR A 238 -9.87 -24.33 14.04
N HIS A 239 -8.86 -23.56 13.62
CA HIS A 239 -7.53 -23.62 14.23
C HIS A 239 -7.56 -23.15 15.68
N LEU A 240 -8.31 -22.09 15.99
CA LEU A 240 -8.46 -21.61 17.36
C LEU A 240 -9.10 -22.67 18.27
N ARG A 241 -10.11 -23.41 17.79
CA ARG A 241 -10.71 -24.54 18.52
C ARG A 241 -9.67 -25.62 18.79
N ARG A 242 -8.93 -26.04 17.77
CA ARG A 242 -7.88 -27.06 17.93
C ARG A 242 -6.81 -26.65 18.95
N LEU A 243 -6.37 -25.39 18.91
CA LEU A 243 -5.40 -24.86 19.87
C LEU A 243 -5.94 -24.90 21.31
N ARG A 244 -7.23 -24.65 21.48
CA ARG A 244 -7.91 -24.78 22.76
C ARG A 244 -8.02 -26.24 23.21
N ASP A 245 -8.28 -27.18 22.30
CA ASP A 245 -8.33 -28.62 22.61
C ASP A 245 -6.98 -29.17 23.10
N PHE A 246 -5.87 -28.60 22.62
CA PHE A 246 -4.52 -28.85 23.13
C PHE A 246 -4.23 -28.18 24.50
N ARG A 247 -5.22 -27.55 25.13
CA ARG A 247 -5.12 -26.88 26.44
C ARG A 247 -4.02 -25.82 26.50
N LEU A 248 -3.81 -25.10 25.39
CA LEU A 248 -2.83 -24.02 25.37
C LEU A 248 -3.25 -22.85 26.29
N PRO A 249 -2.29 -22.11 26.87
CA PRO A 249 -2.59 -20.98 27.75
C PRO A 249 -3.47 -19.91 27.07
N SER A 250 -4.36 -19.29 27.83
CA SER A 250 -5.26 -18.22 27.35
C SER A 250 -4.53 -17.08 26.65
N LYS A 251 -3.31 -16.73 27.10
CA LYS A 251 -2.47 -15.72 26.44
C LYS A 251 -2.10 -16.11 25.00
N VAL A 252 -1.81 -17.38 24.76
CA VAL A 252 -1.48 -17.91 23.42
C VAL A 252 -2.73 -17.90 22.54
N LEU A 253 -3.89 -18.29 23.08
CA LEU A 253 -5.16 -18.26 22.35
C LEU A 253 -5.56 -16.82 21.96
N ARG A 254 -5.42 -15.85 22.89
CA ARG A 254 -5.64 -14.43 22.60
C ARG A 254 -4.70 -13.92 21.52
N ASN A 255 -3.41 -14.23 21.60
CA ASN A 255 -2.45 -13.84 20.57
C ASN A 255 -2.81 -14.45 19.21
N PHE A 256 -3.20 -15.73 19.18
CA PHE A 256 -3.65 -16.37 17.94
C PHE A 256 -4.89 -15.67 17.37
N TYR A 257 -5.89 -15.37 18.20
CA TYR A 257 -7.07 -14.61 17.79
C TYR A 257 -6.69 -13.25 17.19
N THR A 258 -5.92 -12.45 17.92
CA THR A 258 -5.50 -11.12 17.49
C THR A 258 -4.74 -11.17 16.17
N CYS A 259 -3.78 -12.09 16.03
CA CYS A 259 -2.93 -12.16 14.84
C CYS A 259 -3.62 -12.76 13.61
N THR A 260 -4.59 -13.66 13.77
CA THR A 260 -5.12 -14.46 12.64
C THR A 260 -6.59 -14.24 12.33
N ILE A 261 -7.38 -13.76 13.29
CA ILE A 261 -8.83 -13.58 13.15
C ILE A 261 -9.17 -12.09 13.24
N GLU A 262 -8.79 -11.43 14.33
CA GLU A 262 -9.00 -10.00 14.51
C GLU A 262 -8.35 -9.23 13.37
N SER A 263 -7.10 -9.52 13.02
CA SER A 263 -6.40 -8.89 11.90
C SER A 263 -7.15 -8.95 10.56
N ILE A 264 -7.91 -10.01 10.30
CA ILE A 264 -8.78 -10.12 9.11
C ILE A 264 -10.02 -9.23 9.27
N LEU A 265 -10.66 -9.27 10.45
CA LEU A 265 -11.87 -8.50 10.73
C LEU A 265 -11.63 -6.99 10.81
N THR A 266 -10.43 -6.59 11.23
CA THR A 266 -10.05 -5.19 11.45
C THR A 266 -9.19 -4.63 10.31
N GLY A 267 -8.91 -5.43 9.28
CA GLY A 267 -8.16 -4.99 8.10
C GLY A 267 -8.84 -3.81 7.42
N ASN A 268 -8.14 -2.67 7.38
CA ASN A 268 -8.64 -1.39 6.89
C ASN A 268 -10.00 -0.92 7.47
N ILE A 269 -10.33 -1.34 8.70
CA ILE A 269 -11.67 -1.13 9.33
C ILE A 269 -12.11 0.34 9.37
N LYS A 270 -11.16 1.28 9.39
CA LYS A 270 -11.42 2.73 9.45
C LYS A 270 -12.15 3.25 8.20
N VAL A 271 -11.97 2.57 7.05
CA VAL A 271 -12.53 2.98 5.76
C VAL A 271 -13.98 2.52 5.59
N TRP A 272 -14.26 1.26 5.91
CA TRP A 272 -15.50 0.60 5.45
C TRP A 272 -16.51 0.31 6.56
N PHE A 273 -16.09 0.22 7.82
CA PHE A 273 -16.96 -0.26 8.91
C PHE A 273 -18.10 0.70 9.25
N GLY A 274 -17.82 2.01 9.27
CA GLY A 274 -18.84 3.05 9.47
C GLY A 274 -19.91 3.05 8.37
N ASN A 275 -19.48 2.78 7.13
CA ASN A 275 -20.33 2.74 5.94
C ASN A 275 -21.04 1.38 5.72
N SER A 276 -20.76 0.38 6.56
CA SER A 276 -21.41 -0.93 6.48
C SER A 276 -22.81 -0.91 7.10
N THR A 277 -23.68 -1.87 6.74
CA THR A 277 -25.00 -1.94 7.34
C THR A 277 -24.94 -2.47 8.79
N LYS A 278 -25.99 -2.23 9.59
CA LYS A 278 -26.11 -2.83 10.93
C LYS A 278 -26.04 -4.36 10.87
N GLN A 279 -26.66 -4.97 9.86
CA GLN A 279 -26.64 -6.42 9.64
C GLN A 279 -25.22 -6.93 9.35
N ASP A 280 -24.46 -6.21 8.50
CA ASP A 280 -23.06 -6.55 8.21
C ASP A 280 -22.18 -6.49 9.47
N ARG A 281 -22.30 -5.42 10.26
CA ARG A 281 -21.56 -5.27 11.51
C ARG A 281 -21.90 -6.37 12.51
N GLN A 282 -23.17 -6.73 12.64
CA GLN A 282 -23.60 -7.85 13.48
C GLN A 282 -23.03 -9.18 13.00
N ALA A 283 -22.97 -9.42 11.68
CA ALA A 283 -22.40 -10.62 11.11
C ALA A 283 -20.90 -10.78 11.44
N LEU A 284 -20.13 -9.69 11.35
CA LEU A 284 -18.73 -9.67 11.75
C LEU A 284 -18.56 -9.88 13.26
N GLN A 285 -19.38 -9.21 14.08
CA GLN A 285 -19.32 -9.36 15.54
C GLN A 285 -19.64 -10.78 16.00
N ARG A 286 -20.50 -11.52 15.29
CA ARG A 286 -20.77 -12.95 15.58
C ARG A 286 -19.51 -13.82 15.49
N VAL A 287 -18.57 -13.48 14.60
CA VAL A 287 -17.28 -14.19 14.50
C VAL A 287 -16.44 -13.94 15.76
N GLY A 288 -16.37 -12.69 16.22
CA GLY A 288 -15.72 -12.33 17.49
C GLY A 288 -16.31 -13.07 18.67
N ARG A 289 -17.65 -13.05 18.82
CA ARG A 289 -18.36 -13.77 19.90
C ARG A 289 -18.13 -15.28 19.86
N SER A 290 -18.01 -15.85 18.67
CA SER A 290 -17.65 -17.27 18.53
C SER A 290 -16.26 -17.55 19.08
N ALA A 291 -15.29 -16.66 18.82
CA ALA A 291 -13.94 -16.76 19.37
C ALA A 291 -13.93 -16.57 20.91
N GLU A 292 -14.73 -15.65 21.46
CA GLU A 292 -14.89 -15.48 22.91
C GLU A 292 -15.38 -16.77 23.56
N HIS A 293 -16.41 -17.40 22.97
CA HIS A 293 -16.94 -18.67 23.47
C HIS A 293 -15.91 -19.81 23.39
N ILE A 294 -15.12 -19.85 22.31
CA ILE A 294 -14.04 -20.85 22.16
C ILE A 294 -12.91 -20.61 23.17
N THR A 295 -12.59 -19.37 23.50
CA THR A 295 -11.43 -19.08 24.36
C THR A 295 -11.80 -18.94 25.84
N HIS A 296 -13.08 -18.74 26.17
CA HIS A 296 -13.57 -18.31 27.48
C HIS A 296 -12.89 -17.01 27.96
N MET A 297 -12.69 -16.09 27.02
CA MET A 297 -12.05 -14.81 27.27
C MET A 297 -12.92 -13.69 26.73
N GLU A 298 -12.92 -12.56 27.44
CA GLU A 298 -13.48 -11.33 26.91
C GLU A 298 -12.56 -10.76 25.82
N LEU A 299 -13.14 -10.53 24.64
CA LEU A 299 -12.47 -9.96 23.48
C LEU A 299 -13.09 -8.60 23.16
N PRO A 300 -12.28 -7.63 22.68
CA PRO A 300 -12.80 -6.31 22.34
C PRO A 300 -13.85 -6.39 21.23
N ASP A 301 -14.92 -5.61 21.36
CA ASP A 301 -15.92 -5.50 20.30
C ASP A 301 -15.41 -4.66 19.12
N LEU A 302 -15.84 -5.01 17.91
CA LEU A 302 -15.36 -4.37 16.68
C LEU A 302 -15.73 -2.90 16.60
N GLN A 303 -16.83 -2.49 17.23
CA GLN A 303 -17.28 -1.10 17.23
C GLN A 303 -16.36 -0.23 18.10
N THR A 304 -16.00 -0.69 19.29
CA THR A 304 -15.00 -0.04 20.16
C THR A 304 -13.64 0.04 19.50
N ILE A 305 -13.19 -1.05 18.84
CA ILE A 305 -11.94 -1.04 18.06
C ILE A 305 -11.99 0.05 16.99
N TYR A 306 -13.06 0.07 16.18
CA TYR A 306 -13.27 1.04 15.12
C TYR A 306 -13.20 2.48 15.64
N TYR A 307 -13.99 2.83 16.65
CA TYR A 307 -14.02 4.20 17.19
C TYR A 307 -12.67 4.63 17.74
N LYS A 308 -12.01 3.77 18.54
CA LYS A 308 -10.69 4.07 19.11
C LYS A 308 -9.65 4.31 18.01
N TRP A 309 -9.69 3.52 16.95
CA TRP A 309 -8.74 3.62 15.85
C TRP A 309 -8.99 4.84 14.97
N CYS A 310 -10.26 5.16 14.66
CA CYS A 310 -10.63 6.38 13.95
C CYS A 310 -10.20 7.62 14.73
N GLN A 311 -10.47 7.68 16.03
CA GLN A 311 -10.07 8.82 16.86
C GLN A 311 -8.54 8.97 16.93
N THR A 312 -7.82 7.87 17.09
CA THR A 312 -6.35 7.88 17.09
C THR A 312 -5.80 8.36 15.75
N LYS A 313 -6.39 7.89 14.64
CA LYS A 313 -5.97 8.30 13.29
C LYS A 313 -6.27 9.79 13.05
N ALA A 314 -7.47 10.28 13.37
CA ALA A 314 -7.83 11.68 13.22
C ALA A 314 -6.86 12.61 13.99
N ARG A 315 -6.55 12.29 15.25
CA ARG A 315 -5.55 13.04 16.04
C ARG A 315 -4.16 13.07 15.39
N ARG A 316 -3.76 11.99 14.72
CA ARG A 316 -2.47 11.93 14.01
C ARG A 316 -2.49 12.76 12.73
N ILE A 317 -3.62 12.80 12.01
CA ILE A 317 -3.78 13.61 10.80
C ILE A 317 -3.76 15.11 11.15
N VAL A 318 -4.48 15.52 12.20
CA VAL A 318 -4.53 16.93 12.65
C VAL A 318 -3.14 17.46 13.03
N LYS A 319 -2.31 16.62 13.65
CA LYS A 319 -0.94 16.98 14.05
C LYS A 319 0.07 17.03 12.89
N ASP A 320 -0.33 16.60 11.70
CA ASP A 320 0.55 16.48 10.54
C ASP A 320 -0.01 17.32 9.37
N PRO A 321 0.42 18.59 9.23
CA PRO A 321 -0.10 19.48 8.19
C PRO A 321 0.22 18.99 6.77
N THR A 322 1.23 18.13 6.63
CA THR A 322 1.64 17.54 5.34
C THR A 322 0.76 16.36 4.91
N HIS A 323 -0.14 15.89 5.79
CA HIS A 323 -1.08 14.83 5.45
C HIS A 323 -2.04 15.32 4.35
N PRO A 324 -2.25 14.56 3.25
CA PRO A 324 -3.12 15.01 2.15
C PRO A 324 -4.56 15.30 2.63
N ASN A 325 -5.02 14.53 3.62
CA ASN A 325 -6.31 14.73 4.25
C ASN A 325 -6.31 15.74 5.43
N SER A 326 -5.20 16.43 5.75
CA SER A 326 -5.12 17.32 6.94
C SER A 326 -6.21 18.39 6.95
N ARG A 327 -6.48 18.99 5.78
CA ARG A 327 -7.51 20.02 5.57
C ARG A 327 -8.94 19.52 5.80
N LEU A 328 -9.18 18.21 5.75
CA LEU A 328 -10.50 17.64 6.05
C LEU A 328 -10.82 17.70 7.56
N PHE A 329 -9.81 17.91 8.41
CA PHE A 329 -9.94 17.92 9.86
C PHE A 329 -9.66 19.31 10.46
N SER A 330 -9.55 20.37 9.65
CA SER A 330 -9.27 21.74 10.14
C SER A 330 -10.47 22.41 10.83
N LEU A 331 -11.65 21.77 10.82
CA LEU A 331 -12.87 22.22 11.49
C LEU A 331 -13.12 21.51 12.84
N LEU A 332 -12.18 20.70 13.31
CA LEU A 332 -12.17 20.05 14.64
C LEU A 332 -11.12 20.74 15.52
#